data_AF-A0A8T3R1L7-F1
#
_entry.id   AF-A0A8T3R1L7-F1
#
_cell.length_a   1.000
_cell.length_b   1.000
_cell.length_c   1.000
_cell.angle_alpha   90.00
_cell.angle_beta   90.00
_cell.angle_gamma   90.00
#
_symmetry.space_group_name_H-M   'P 1'
#
loop_
_entity.id
_entity.type
_entity.pdbx_description
1 polymer ?
#
loop_
_entity_poly.entity_id
_entity_poly.type
_entity_poly.pdbx_seq_one_letter_code
_entity_poly.pdbx_strand_id
1 'polypeptide(L)'
;MRLVETRLLEGPNVYRLAPVVKLEVAVGRRRTFYGRRDPERHALVQLGAHVPAREWPGAVTAIAAWIRRLRTDHGEGRGGLAVHRSSDPGHWIITFPWVGAERASMLTEAAIALAERDVPSARTADLRAGQERLLARWTERLTTAGTSPPEWVRDADRRVPIVSISGTNGKSTVTRLISHILLQAGRRVGTTTSDGVLVDERMIEPGDWTGPGGAQRILARSDIEVAVLETARGGLVLRGVGYESNEASVLTNVSSDHLDLQGIHTLPELAEVKSTICRITRPDGWVVLNADDPLVVAVARRVKANVALFTLEGTESAIVRRHRGRGGRAYLVVDGTLIEANGEKETRIVEVARVPITIGGLARHNVANALAAAGGARGVGATIAQVRDGLTDFAPSAERSPGRLNLFRLGARVVIVDF
;
A
#
# COMPACT_ATOMS: atom_id res chain seq x y z
N MET A 1 -26.08 -0.44 -18.82
CA MET A 1 -24.80 -0.35 -18.10
C MET A 1 -24.84 0.91 -17.25
N ARG A 2 -24.11 0.98 -16.14
CA ARG A 2 -24.06 2.19 -15.30
C ARG A 2 -22.62 2.43 -14.84
N LEU A 3 -22.11 3.65 -14.99
CA LEU A 3 -20.86 4.09 -14.38
C LEU A 3 -20.98 4.04 -12.86
N VAL A 4 -20.03 3.38 -12.18
CA VAL A 4 -19.96 3.34 -10.71
C VAL A 4 -18.97 4.38 -10.22
N GLU A 5 -17.73 4.33 -10.73
CA GLU A 5 -16.71 5.34 -10.44
C GLU A 5 -15.64 5.41 -11.54
N THR A 6 -14.98 6.55 -11.62
CA THR A 6 -13.70 6.71 -12.32
C THR A 6 -12.71 7.32 -11.35
N ARG A 7 -11.50 6.78 -11.31
CA ARG A 7 -10.46 7.19 -10.37
C ARG A 7 -9.10 7.19 -11.03
N LEU A 8 -8.32 8.23 -10.78
CA LEU A 8 -6.93 8.31 -11.19
C LEU A 8 -6.05 7.82 -10.03
N LEU A 9 -5.39 6.69 -10.23
CA LEU A 9 -4.38 6.17 -9.31
C LEU A 9 -3.02 6.68 -9.79
N GLU A 10 -2.31 7.37 -8.90
CA GLU A 10 -1.13 8.17 -9.22
C GLU A 10 0.16 7.37 -9.29
N GLY A 11 0.16 6.18 -8.71
CA GLY A 11 1.31 5.29 -8.72
C GLY A 11 0.91 3.84 -8.48
N PRO A 12 1.81 3.01 -7.94
CA PRO A 12 1.56 1.60 -7.72
C PRO A 12 0.31 1.34 -6.88
N ASN A 13 -0.48 0.37 -7.31
CA ASN A 13 -1.78 0.06 -6.72
C ASN A 13 -2.08 -1.45 -6.84
N VAL A 14 -3.26 -1.85 -6.36
CA VAL A 14 -3.66 -3.26 -6.34
C VAL A 14 -3.67 -3.89 -7.75
N TYR A 15 -4.15 -3.14 -8.75
CA TYR A 15 -4.32 -3.63 -10.14
C TYR A 15 -3.03 -3.60 -10.95
N ARG A 16 -2.19 -2.59 -10.74
CA ARG A 16 -0.93 -2.41 -11.46
C ARG A 16 0.08 -1.68 -10.58
N LEU A 17 1.36 -2.09 -10.65
CA LEU A 17 2.45 -1.39 -9.98
C LEU A 17 2.92 -0.15 -10.78
N ALA A 18 1.96 0.65 -11.25
CA ALA A 18 2.17 1.88 -12.03
C ALA A 18 0.87 2.71 -12.02
N PRO A 19 0.91 4.00 -12.38
CA PRO A 19 -0.28 4.85 -12.49
C PRO A 19 -1.30 4.26 -13.47
N VAL A 20 -2.58 4.24 -13.08
CA VAL A 20 -3.69 3.79 -13.93
C VAL A 20 -4.96 4.60 -13.66
N VAL A 21 -5.79 4.75 -14.68
CA VAL A 21 -7.22 5.00 -14.49
C VAL A 21 -7.84 3.70 -13.99
N LYS A 22 -8.65 3.76 -12.93
CA LYS A 22 -9.60 2.72 -12.53
C LYS A 22 -10.99 3.19 -12.94
N LEU A 23 -11.57 2.54 -13.95
CA LEU A 23 -12.96 2.73 -14.36
C LEU A 23 -13.78 1.55 -13.86
N GLU A 24 -14.78 1.79 -13.02
CA GLU A 24 -15.70 0.76 -12.55
C GLU A 24 -17.09 0.95 -13.15
N VAL A 25 -17.63 -0.12 -13.74
CA VAL A 25 -18.96 -0.12 -14.37
C VAL A 25 -19.79 -1.30 -13.88
N ALA A 26 -21.07 -1.08 -13.69
CA ALA A 26 -22.05 -2.12 -13.39
C ALA A 26 -22.76 -2.56 -14.68
N VAL A 27 -22.80 -3.87 -14.93
CA VAL A 27 -23.41 -4.49 -16.10
C VAL A 27 -24.52 -5.46 -15.67
N GLY A 28 -25.72 -5.28 -16.22
CA GLY A 28 -26.90 -6.11 -15.91
C GLY A 28 -27.82 -5.52 -14.84
N ARG A 29 -28.85 -6.28 -14.44
CA ARG A 29 -29.74 -5.93 -13.31
C ARG A 29 -29.02 -6.21 -11.99
N ARG A 30 -29.23 -5.37 -10.95
CA ARG A 30 -28.73 -5.60 -9.59
C ARG A 30 -29.09 -7.03 -9.17
N ARG A 31 -28.13 -7.94 -9.16
CA ARG A 31 -28.26 -9.17 -8.39
C ARG A 31 -27.74 -8.84 -7.00
N THR A 32 -28.62 -8.96 -6.01
CA THR A 32 -28.19 -9.10 -4.61
C THR A 32 -27.20 -10.26 -4.55
N PHE A 33 -26.10 -10.06 -3.83
CA PHE A 33 -25.12 -11.09 -3.61
C PHE A 33 -25.78 -12.27 -2.87
N TYR A 34 -25.79 -13.46 -3.47
CA TYR A 34 -26.31 -14.70 -2.85
C TYR A 34 -25.20 -15.75 -2.57
N GLY A 35 -23.91 -15.37 -2.71
CA GLY A 35 -22.75 -16.25 -2.49
C GLY A 35 -22.12 -16.12 -1.10
N ARG A 36 -20.99 -16.79 -0.83
CA ARG A 36 -20.18 -16.55 0.38
C ARG A 36 -19.17 -15.43 0.12
N ARG A 37 -19.21 -14.35 0.92
CA ARG A 37 -18.13 -13.33 0.99
C ARG A 37 -16.91 -13.85 1.76
N ASP A 38 -16.80 -15.17 1.94
CA ASP A 38 -15.84 -15.78 2.86
C ASP A 38 -14.79 -16.56 2.05
N PRO A 39 -13.74 -15.88 1.56
CA PRO A 39 -12.57 -16.55 1.01
C PRO A 39 -11.91 -17.45 2.06
N GLU A 40 -11.19 -18.49 1.62
CA GLU A 40 -10.45 -19.37 2.55
C GLU A 40 -9.50 -18.56 3.44
N ARG A 41 -9.25 -19.06 4.66
CA ARG A 41 -8.51 -18.40 5.75
C ARG A 41 -7.11 -17.87 5.39
N HIS A 42 -6.54 -18.29 4.26
CA HIS A 42 -5.20 -17.92 3.76
C HIS A 42 -5.16 -17.50 2.30
N ALA A 43 -6.32 -17.51 1.62
CA ALA A 43 -6.38 -17.09 0.23
C ALA A 43 -6.29 -15.58 0.22
N LEU A 44 -5.22 -15.02 -0.34
CA LEU A 44 -5.26 -13.64 -0.79
C LEU A 44 -6.13 -13.63 -2.05
N VAL A 45 -7.28 -12.96 -2.00
CA VAL A 45 -8.09 -12.64 -3.18
C VAL A 45 -7.17 -11.95 -4.21
N GLN A 46 -7.54 -12.04 -5.48
CA GLN A 46 -6.79 -11.45 -6.58
C GLN A 46 -7.64 -10.38 -7.27
N LEU A 47 -7.89 -9.26 -6.57
CA LEU A 47 -8.45 -8.04 -7.13
C LEU A 47 -7.67 -7.59 -8.37
N GLY A 48 -6.34 -7.79 -8.35
CA GLY A 48 -5.49 -7.52 -9.50
C GLY A 48 -5.56 -8.55 -10.63
N ALA A 49 -6.27 -9.67 -10.49
CA ALA A 49 -6.33 -10.70 -11.54
C ALA A 49 -6.98 -10.17 -12.82
N HIS A 50 -6.39 -10.51 -13.96
CA HIS A 50 -6.93 -10.17 -15.27
C HIS A 50 -8.01 -11.17 -15.66
N VAL A 51 -9.15 -10.66 -16.11
CA VAL A 51 -10.19 -11.47 -16.76
C VAL A 51 -9.86 -11.59 -18.25
N PRO A 52 -9.84 -12.79 -18.84
CA PRO A 52 -9.64 -12.97 -20.28
C PRO A 52 -10.70 -12.25 -21.12
N ALA A 53 -10.30 -11.68 -22.27
CA ALA A 53 -11.17 -10.87 -23.12
C ALA A 53 -12.46 -11.58 -23.59
N ARG A 54 -12.40 -12.91 -23.80
CA ARG A 54 -13.55 -13.74 -24.18
C ARG A 54 -14.67 -13.78 -23.14
N GLU A 55 -14.37 -13.42 -21.89
CA GLU A 55 -15.33 -13.42 -20.78
C GLU A 55 -15.90 -12.03 -20.49
N TRP A 56 -15.45 -11.00 -21.22
CA TRP A 56 -15.90 -9.63 -21.01
C TRP A 56 -17.33 -9.47 -21.55
N PRO A 57 -18.24 -8.85 -20.78
CA PRO A 57 -19.55 -8.47 -21.29
C PRO A 57 -19.40 -7.55 -22.51
N GLY A 58 -20.39 -7.57 -23.42
CA GLY A 58 -20.37 -6.74 -24.63
C GLY A 58 -20.11 -5.25 -24.34
N ALA A 59 -20.75 -4.69 -23.30
CA ALA A 59 -20.54 -3.30 -22.89
C ALA A 59 -19.10 -3.01 -22.42
N VAL A 60 -18.48 -3.92 -21.66
CA VAL A 60 -17.07 -3.80 -21.23
C VAL A 60 -16.14 -3.91 -22.42
N THR A 61 -16.43 -4.81 -23.36
CA THR A 61 -15.68 -4.98 -24.60
C THR A 61 -15.73 -3.71 -25.46
N ALA A 62 -16.91 -3.10 -25.60
CA ALA A 62 -17.10 -1.86 -26.34
C ALA A 62 -16.31 -0.68 -25.73
N ILE A 63 -16.41 -0.49 -24.41
CA ILE A 63 -15.63 0.54 -23.71
C ILE A 63 -14.12 0.29 -23.88
N ALA A 64 -13.66 -0.94 -23.64
CA ALA A 64 -12.24 -1.26 -23.75
C ALA A 64 -11.71 -1.06 -25.18
N ALA A 65 -12.52 -1.32 -26.20
CA ALA A 65 -12.17 -1.04 -27.59
C ALA A 65 -12.05 0.46 -27.86
N TRP A 66 -12.99 1.26 -27.35
CA TRP A 66 -12.93 2.72 -27.46
C TRP A 66 -11.75 3.33 -26.71
N ILE A 67 -11.48 2.90 -25.47
CA ILE A 67 -10.29 3.36 -24.72
C ILE A 67 -9.03 3.07 -25.53
N ARG A 68 -8.88 1.86 -26.07
CA ARG A 68 -7.72 1.51 -26.92
C ARG A 68 -7.61 2.39 -28.15
N ARG A 69 -8.73 2.66 -28.85
CA ARG A 69 -8.75 3.53 -30.02
C ARG A 69 -8.36 4.96 -29.66
N LEU A 70 -9.06 5.58 -28.71
CA LEU A 70 -8.81 6.96 -28.32
C LEU A 70 -7.38 7.16 -27.82
N ARG A 71 -6.84 6.23 -27.00
CA ARG A 71 -5.44 6.30 -26.54
C ARG A 71 -4.45 6.20 -27.70
N THR A 72 -4.72 5.34 -28.68
CA THR A 72 -3.86 5.21 -29.87
C THR A 72 -3.92 6.48 -30.73
N ASP A 73 -5.13 7.01 -30.94
CA ASP A 73 -5.36 8.21 -31.75
C ASP A 73 -4.69 9.46 -31.13
N HIS A 74 -4.50 9.48 -29.80
CA HIS A 74 -3.86 10.59 -29.07
C HIS A 74 -2.45 10.27 -28.55
N GLY A 75 -1.76 9.28 -29.13
CA GLY A 75 -0.34 9.01 -28.88
C GLY A 75 0.00 8.34 -27.53
N GLU A 76 -0.98 7.85 -26.76
CA GLU A 76 -0.76 7.15 -25.49
C GLU A 76 -0.54 5.63 -25.65
N GLY A 77 -0.65 5.14 -26.88
CA GLY A 77 -0.47 3.74 -27.24
C GLY A 77 -1.64 2.82 -26.89
N ARG A 78 -1.56 1.58 -27.36
CA ARG A 78 -2.65 0.57 -27.21
C ARG A 78 -2.48 -0.33 -25.99
N GLY A 79 -1.28 -0.42 -25.46
CA GLY A 79 -0.89 -1.37 -24.42
C GLY A 79 -1.40 -1.02 -23.02
N GLY A 80 -1.36 -2.01 -22.13
CA GLY A 80 -1.56 -1.80 -20.70
C GLY A 80 -2.99 -1.73 -20.19
N LEU A 81 -3.99 -1.86 -21.07
CA LEU A 81 -5.39 -2.00 -20.63
C LEU A 81 -5.64 -3.41 -20.09
N ALA A 82 -6.22 -3.51 -18.90
CA ALA A 82 -6.66 -4.75 -18.29
C ALA A 82 -8.10 -4.63 -17.77
N VAL A 83 -8.74 -5.79 -17.56
CA VAL A 83 -10.09 -5.86 -16.99
C VAL A 83 -10.05 -6.83 -15.82
N HIS A 84 -10.71 -6.45 -14.73
CA HIS A 84 -10.74 -7.16 -13.47
C HIS A 84 -12.18 -7.35 -13.00
N ARG A 85 -12.40 -8.35 -12.13
CA ARG A 85 -13.65 -8.47 -11.39
C ARG A 85 -13.60 -7.54 -10.18
N SER A 86 -14.72 -6.86 -9.91
CA SER A 86 -14.97 -6.32 -8.59
C SER A 86 -15.58 -7.41 -7.71
N SER A 87 -15.47 -7.25 -6.40
CA SER A 87 -16.14 -8.09 -5.41
C SER A 87 -17.65 -7.83 -5.37
N ASP A 88 -18.10 -6.69 -5.88
CA ASP A 88 -19.51 -6.39 -6.11
C ASP A 88 -20.06 -7.16 -7.34
N PRO A 89 -21.15 -7.93 -7.21
CA PRO A 89 -21.74 -8.67 -8.32
C PRO A 89 -22.11 -7.79 -9.52
N GLY A 90 -21.66 -8.22 -10.70
CA GLY A 90 -21.95 -7.51 -11.95
C GLY A 90 -21.14 -6.23 -12.14
N HIS A 91 -20.25 -5.89 -11.19
CA HIS A 91 -19.30 -4.81 -11.35
C HIS A 91 -18.02 -5.30 -12.03
N TRP A 92 -17.50 -4.46 -12.90
CA TRP A 92 -16.32 -4.71 -13.73
C TRP A 92 -15.39 -3.52 -13.64
N ILE A 93 -14.11 -3.79 -13.49
CA ILE A 93 -13.09 -2.75 -13.39
C ILE A 93 -12.23 -2.81 -14.65
N ILE A 94 -12.13 -1.70 -15.37
CA ILE A 94 -11.24 -1.51 -16.50
C ILE A 94 -10.10 -0.62 -16.02
N THR A 95 -8.85 -1.08 -16.16
CA THR A 95 -7.67 -0.27 -15.84
C THR A 95 -6.85 0.01 -17.09
N PHE A 96 -6.27 1.21 -17.16
CA PHE A 96 -5.32 1.57 -18.23
C PHE A 96 -4.38 2.69 -17.78
N PRO A 97 -3.13 2.75 -18.30
CA PRO A 97 -2.21 3.83 -17.97
C PRO A 97 -2.74 5.20 -18.37
N TRP A 98 -2.40 6.22 -17.60
CA TRP A 98 -2.67 7.62 -17.94
C TRP A 98 -1.42 8.47 -17.85
N VAL A 99 -1.40 9.54 -18.66
CA VAL A 99 -0.29 10.50 -18.76
C VAL A 99 -0.75 11.93 -18.43
N GLY A 100 -2.03 12.24 -18.64
CA GLY A 100 -2.61 13.55 -18.36
C GLY A 100 -3.93 13.42 -17.61
N ALA A 101 -4.07 14.05 -16.44
CA ALA A 101 -5.24 13.87 -15.57
C ALA A 101 -6.55 14.28 -16.27
N GLU A 102 -6.59 15.47 -16.87
CA GLU A 102 -7.76 15.97 -17.59
C GLU A 102 -8.06 15.10 -18.81
N ARG A 103 -7.03 14.79 -19.60
CA ARG A 103 -7.15 13.91 -20.77
C ARG A 103 -7.69 12.53 -20.41
N ALA A 104 -7.22 11.92 -19.32
CA ALA A 104 -7.62 10.59 -18.89
C ALA A 104 -9.10 10.54 -18.48
N SER A 105 -9.56 11.55 -17.73
CA SER A 105 -10.97 11.69 -17.37
C SER A 105 -11.84 11.86 -18.62
N MET A 106 -11.43 12.75 -19.52
CA MET A 106 -12.16 13.02 -20.75
C MET A 106 -12.19 11.82 -21.72
N LEU A 107 -11.10 11.06 -21.78
CA LEU A 107 -11.00 9.84 -22.59
C LEU A 107 -11.94 8.76 -22.05
N THR A 108 -12.05 8.67 -20.72
CA THR A 108 -12.97 7.74 -20.05
C THR A 108 -14.42 8.11 -20.35
N GLU A 109 -14.79 9.39 -20.22
CA GLU A 109 -16.11 9.91 -20.57
C GLU A 109 -16.46 9.66 -22.04
N ALA A 110 -15.53 9.97 -22.95
CA ALA A 110 -15.70 9.74 -24.38
C ALA A 110 -15.93 8.26 -24.70
N ALA A 111 -15.12 7.37 -24.13
CA ALA A 111 -15.25 5.94 -24.38
C ALA A 111 -16.60 5.38 -23.90
N ILE A 112 -17.08 5.83 -22.74
CA ILE A 112 -18.42 5.45 -22.23
C ILE A 112 -19.50 6.00 -23.16
N ALA A 113 -19.47 7.30 -23.48
CA ALA A 113 -20.50 7.95 -24.28
C ALA A 113 -20.61 7.36 -25.71
N LEU A 114 -19.48 6.98 -26.30
CA LEU A 114 -19.44 6.33 -27.62
C LEU A 114 -19.93 4.88 -27.55
N ALA A 115 -19.56 4.14 -26.49
CA ALA A 115 -20.03 2.78 -26.28
C ALA A 115 -21.54 2.71 -25.99
N GLU A 116 -22.09 3.63 -25.19
CA GLU A 116 -23.52 3.68 -24.86
C GLU A 116 -24.42 4.04 -26.05
N ARG A 117 -23.87 4.67 -27.08
CA ARG A 117 -24.57 5.02 -28.33
C ARG A 117 -24.30 4.01 -29.47
N ASP A 118 -23.75 2.85 -29.12
CA ASP A 118 -23.39 1.78 -30.05
C ASP A 118 -22.57 2.29 -31.24
N VAL A 119 -21.68 3.27 -31.02
CA VAL A 119 -20.82 3.78 -32.08
C VAL A 119 -19.72 2.74 -32.35
N PRO A 120 -19.55 2.27 -33.60
CA PRO A 120 -18.51 1.32 -33.94
C PRO A 120 -17.10 1.86 -33.63
N SER A 121 -16.33 1.09 -32.88
CA SER A 121 -14.96 1.48 -32.49
C SER A 121 -13.90 1.17 -33.56
N ALA A 122 -14.20 0.34 -34.56
CA ALA A 122 -13.25 0.05 -35.64
C ALA A 122 -12.99 1.31 -36.49
N ARG A 123 -11.73 1.54 -36.88
CA ARG A 123 -11.35 2.69 -37.72
C ARG A 123 -11.94 2.62 -39.14
N THR A 124 -12.21 1.41 -39.62
CA THR A 124 -12.77 1.14 -40.95
C THR A 124 -14.29 1.04 -40.95
N ALA A 125 -14.95 1.26 -39.80
CA ALA A 125 -16.40 1.19 -39.74
C ALA A 125 -17.02 2.40 -40.41
N ASP A 126 -18.08 2.16 -41.19
CA ASP A 126 -18.92 3.21 -41.74
C ASP A 126 -19.78 3.81 -40.62
N LEU A 127 -19.65 5.11 -40.40
CA LEU A 127 -20.31 5.83 -39.30
C LEU A 127 -21.43 6.69 -39.86
N ARG A 128 -22.58 6.68 -39.19
CA ARG A 128 -23.65 7.63 -39.54
C ARG A 128 -23.18 9.05 -39.26
N ALA A 129 -23.65 10.04 -40.03
CA ALA A 129 -23.26 11.44 -39.85
C ALA A 129 -23.39 11.97 -38.40
N GLY A 130 -24.38 11.51 -37.63
CA GLY A 130 -24.51 11.85 -36.21
C GLY A 130 -23.42 11.25 -35.31
N GLN A 131 -22.98 10.02 -35.62
CA GLN A 131 -21.89 9.34 -34.93
C GLN A 131 -20.53 9.96 -35.26
N GLU A 132 -20.32 10.34 -36.52
CA GLU A 132 -19.12 11.08 -36.95
C GLU A 132 -18.98 12.41 -36.21
N ARG A 133 -20.05 13.22 -36.17
CA ARG A 133 -20.06 14.50 -35.44
C ARG A 133 -19.79 14.31 -33.95
N LEU A 134 -20.32 13.23 -33.35
CA LEU A 134 -20.07 12.92 -31.94
C LEU A 134 -18.60 12.57 -31.70
N LEU A 135 -18.03 11.70 -32.53
CA LEU A 135 -16.62 11.32 -32.43
C LEU A 135 -15.71 12.54 -32.63
N ALA A 136 -15.97 13.35 -33.66
CA ALA A 136 -15.20 14.56 -33.95
C ALA A 136 -15.17 15.53 -32.76
N ARG A 137 -16.33 15.75 -32.12
CA ARG A 137 -16.43 16.60 -30.92
C ARG A 137 -15.58 16.09 -29.76
N TRP A 138 -15.56 14.78 -29.52
CA TRP A 138 -14.71 14.19 -28.48
C TRP A 138 -13.23 14.30 -28.81
N THR A 139 -12.85 14.04 -30.07
CA THR A 139 -11.47 14.17 -30.54
C THR A 139 -10.95 15.60 -30.38
N GLU A 140 -11.76 16.61 -30.73
CA GLU A 140 -11.41 18.02 -30.55
C GLU A 140 -11.13 18.34 -29.07
N ARG A 141 -12.05 17.98 -28.17
CA ARG A 141 -11.89 18.21 -26.73
C ARG A 141 -10.65 17.50 -26.16
N LEU A 142 -10.40 16.25 -26.58
CA LEU A 142 -9.25 15.46 -26.14
C LEU A 142 -7.92 16.06 -26.60
N THR A 143 -7.89 16.66 -27.78
CA THR A 143 -6.71 17.35 -28.32
C THR A 143 -6.33 18.56 -27.47
N THR A 144 -7.33 19.29 -26.96
CA THR A 144 -7.11 20.47 -26.10
C THR A 144 -6.92 20.16 -24.62
N ALA A 145 -7.17 18.92 -24.18
CA ALA A 145 -7.12 18.55 -22.76
C ALA A 145 -5.68 18.59 -22.21
N GLY A 146 -5.54 19.14 -21.00
CA GLY A 146 -4.28 19.25 -20.28
C GLY A 146 -3.63 17.91 -19.96
N THR A 147 -2.30 17.95 -19.81
CA THR A 147 -1.45 16.76 -19.68
C THR A 147 -0.70 16.68 -18.35
N SER A 148 -1.29 17.18 -17.26
CA SER A 148 -0.67 17.08 -15.93
C SER A 148 -0.44 15.61 -15.57
N PRO A 149 0.83 15.17 -15.39
CA PRO A 149 1.15 13.77 -15.18
C PRO A 149 0.79 13.28 -13.77
N PRO A 150 0.82 11.96 -13.56
CA PRO A 150 0.69 11.38 -12.22
C PRO A 150 1.75 11.94 -11.27
N GLU A 151 1.33 12.39 -10.10
CA GLU A 151 2.21 12.96 -9.08
C GLU A 151 2.81 11.86 -8.19
N TRP A 152 3.62 10.98 -8.77
CA TRP A 152 4.40 9.99 -8.03
C TRP A 152 5.89 10.21 -8.23
N VAL A 153 6.67 9.92 -7.18
CA VAL A 153 8.13 10.05 -7.22
C VAL A 153 8.73 8.78 -7.82
N ARG A 154 9.29 8.91 -9.02
CA ARG A 154 10.01 7.80 -9.69
C ARG A 154 11.37 7.58 -9.05
N ASP A 155 11.90 6.37 -9.20
CA ASP A 155 13.22 6.01 -8.66
C ASP A 155 14.33 6.89 -9.22
N ALA A 156 14.25 7.27 -10.51
CA ALA A 156 15.22 8.16 -11.14
C ALA A 156 15.21 9.59 -10.57
N ASP A 157 14.07 10.01 -10.00
CA ASP A 157 13.87 11.35 -9.44
C ASP A 157 14.04 11.35 -7.91
N ARG A 158 14.20 10.18 -7.29
CA ARG A 158 14.28 9.95 -5.84
C ARG A 158 15.72 10.12 -5.33
N ARG A 159 15.86 10.79 -4.18
CA ARG A 159 17.16 11.08 -3.55
C ARG A 159 17.50 10.22 -2.34
N VAL A 160 16.48 9.65 -1.68
CA VAL A 160 16.61 9.00 -0.37
C VAL A 160 15.92 7.64 -0.36
N PRO A 161 16.42 6.68 0.44
CA PRO A 161 15.72 5.44 0.68
C PRO A 161 14.38 5.64 1.41
N ILE A 162 13.44 4.74 1.17
CA ILE A 162 12.09 4.71 1.72
C ILE A 162 11.90 3.42 2.53
N VAL A 163 11.36 3.56 3.74
CA VAL A 163 10.72 2.49 4.49
C VAL A 163 9.21 2.71 4.46
N SER A 164 8.46 1.77 3.88
CA SER A 164 6.99 1.85 3.78
C SER A 164 6.32 0.98 4.83
N ILE A 165 5.35 1.51 5.58
CA ILE A 165 4.65 0.76 6.62
C ILE A 165 3.16 0.70 6.32
N SER A 166 2.57 -0.49 6.38
CA SER A 166 1.12 -0.68 6.30
C SER A 166 0.65 -1.79 7.25
N GLY A 167 -0.66 -1.89 7.41
CA GLY A 167 -1.32 -2.80 8.35
C GLY A 167 -2.64 -2.22 8.88
N THR A 168 -3.38 -3.00 9.65
CA THR A 168 -4.56 -2.48 10.35
C THR A 168 -4.12 -1.73 11.60
N ASN A 169 -3.38 -2.40 12.50
CA ASN A 169 -2.93 -1.82 13.77
C ASN A 169 -1.40 -1.70 13.86
N GLY A 170 -0.92 -0.77 14.69
CA GLY A 170 0.51 -0.61 14.98
C GLY A 170 1.34 0.14 13.93
N LYS A 171 0.72 0.57 12.81
CA LYS A 171 1.40 1.32 11.74
C LYS A 171 2.17 2.53 12.27
N SER A 172 1.47 3.48 12.89
CA SER A 172 2.06 4.72 13.40
C SER A 172 3.12 4.45 14.47
N THR A 173 2.91 3.47 15.33
CA THR A 173 3.90 3.05 16.34
C THR A 173 5.17 2.51 15.69
N VAL A 174 5.05 1.60 14.72
CA VAL A 174 6.19 1.05 13.97
C VAL A 174 6.91 2.14 13.18
N THR A 175 6.17 3.04 12.51
CA THR A 175 6.71 4.19 11.79
C THR A 175 7.53 5.10 12.72
N ARG A 176 6.99 5.42 13.91
CA ARG A 176 7.69 6.25 14.91
C ARG A 176 8.93 5.54 15.47
N LEU A 177 8.85 4.24 15.78
CA LEU A 177 10.00 3.45 16.23
C LEU A 177 11.13 3.40 15.20
N ILE A 178 10.81 3.13 13.93
CA ILE A 178 11.81 3.12 12.85
C ILE A 178 12.42 4.51 12.70
N SER A 179 11.60 5.56 12.71
CA SER A 179 12.08 6.94 12.62
C SER A 179 13.04 7.27 13.77
N HIS A 180 12.69 6.87 14.98
CA HIS A 180 13.51 7.08 16.18
C HIS A 180 14.84 6.33 16.10
N ILE A 181 14.82 5.04 15.73
CA ILE A 181 16.03 4.23 15.57
C ILE A 181 16.98 4.89 14.56
N LEU A 182 16.46 5.35 13.42
CA LEU A 182 17.27 5.97 12.38
C LEU A 182 17.78 7.35 12.80
N LEU A 183 16.98 8.14 13.52
CA LEU A 183 17.40 9.41 14.11
C LEU A 183 18.55 9.22 15.11
N GLN A 184 18.41 8.26 16.05
CA GLN A 184 19.47 7.89 17.00
C GLN A 184 20.71 7.31 16.31
N ALA A 185 20.54 6.70 15.14
CA ALA A 185 21.64 6.28 14.27
C ALA A 185 22.35 7.45 13.56
N GLY A 186 21.96 8.70 13.84
CA GLY A 186 22.53 9.91 13.27
C GLY A 186 22.01 10.26 11.88
N ARG A 187 20.87 9.69 11.45
CA ARG A 187 20.25 10.01 10.16
C ARG A 187 19.27 11.17 10.28
N ARG A 188 19.13 11.96 9.21
CA ARG A 188 18.02 12.92 9.07
C ARG A 188 16.80 12.19 8.51
N VAL A 189 15.67 12.20 9.22
CA VAL A 189 14.51 11.36 8.91
C VAL A 189 13.29 12.19 8.58
N GLY A 190 12.69 11.94 7.42
CA GLY A 190 11.37 12.45 7.08
C GLY A 190 10.30 11.39 7.29
N THR A 191 9.19 11.73 7.96
CA THR A 191 8.18 10.75 8.39
C THR A 191 6.77 11.22 8.05
N THR A 192 5.91 10.30 7.61
CA THR A 192 4.45 10.53 7.55
C THR A 192 3.73 9.57 8.47
N THR A 193 2.75 10.07 9.22
CA THR A 193 1.84 9.28 10.06
C THR A 193 0.40 9.75 9.87
N SER A 194 -0.53 9.12 10.59
CA SER A 194 -1.91 9.60 10.75
C SER A 194 -2.02 10.97 11.42
N ASP A 195 -0.96 11.41 12.10
CA ASP A 195 -0.98 12.62 12.94
C ASP A 195 -0.31 13.81 12.23
N GLY A 196 0.57 13.55 11.27
CA GLY A 196 1.23 14.61 10.52
C GLY A 196 2.40 14.19 9.65
N VAL A 197 3.03 15.22 9.08
CA VAL A 197 4.36 15.20 8.49
C VAL A 197 5.36 15.62 9.55
N LEU A 198 6.40 14.81 9.76
CA LEU A 198 7.44 15.06 10.74
C LEU A 198 8.83 15.04 10.10
N VAL A 199 9.75 15.81 10.66
CA VAL A 199 11.19 15.75 10.35
C VAL A 199 11.95 15.65 11.66
N ASP A 200 12.78 14.62 11.81
CA ASP A 200 13.52 14.33 13.04
C ASP A 200 12.60 14.35 14.28
N GLU A 201 11.46 13.67 14.15
CA GLU A 201 10.38 13.58 15.16
C GLU A 201 9.65 14.89 15.50
N ARG A 202 10.00 16.00 14.84
CA ARG A 202 9.32 17.28 15.02
C ARG A 202 8.17 17.40 14.04
N MET A 203 6.99 17.72 14.55
CA MET A 203 5.82 18.00 13.73
C MET A 203 6.06 19.23 12.86
N ILE A 204 5.97 19.06 11.55
CA ILE A 204 6.04 20.14 10.57
C ILE A 204 4.64 20.55 10.13
N GLU A 205 3.77 19.57 9.90
CA GLU A 205 2.42 19.80 9.39
C GLU A 205 1.46 18.75 9.98
N PRO A 206 0.48 19.13 10.81
CA PRO A 206 -0.46 18.19 11.40
C PRO A 206 -1.49 17.71 10.38
N GLY A 207 -2.08 16.54 10.63
CA GLY A 207 -3.17 15.96 9.82
C GLY A 207 -2.86 14.54 9.34
N ASP A 208 -3.84 13.88 8.73
CA ASP A 208 -3.63 12.55 8.16
C ASP A 208 -2.90 12.64 6.81
N TRP A 209 -1.61 12.27 6.83
CA TRP A 209 -0.73 12.27 5.66
C TRP A 209 -0.35 10.84 5.21
N THR A 210 -1.18 9.85 5.50
CA THR A 210 -0.91 8.42 5.23
C THR A 210 -1.19 7.98 3.78
N GLY A 211 -0.82 8.81 2.80
CA GLY A 211 -1.05 8.59 1.37
C GLY A 211 -0.05 9.33 0.45
N PRO A 212 -0.30 9.35 -0.88
CA PRO A 212 0.64 9.92 -1.85
C PRO A 212 1.05 11.37 -1.59
N GLY A 213 0.12 12.23 -1.18
CA GLY A 213 0.45 13.63 -0.86
C GLY A 213 1.48 13.78 0.26
N GLY A 214 1.39 12.95 1.31
CA GLY A 214 2.38 12.94 2.38
C GLY A 214 3.75 12.45 1.90
N ALA A 215 3.76 11.40 1.08
CA ALA A 215 4.97 10.89 0.47
C ALA A 215 5.66 11.94 -0.41
N GLN A 216 4.92 12.64 -1.27
CA GLN A 216 5.45 13.74 -2.08
C GLN A 216 6.04 14.84 -1.20
N ARG A 217 5.33 15.23 -0.12
CA ARG A 217 5.77 16.30 0.80
C ARG A 217 7.12 15.99 1.44
N ILE A 218 7.33 14.74 1.86
CA ILE A 218 8.60 14.27 2.43
C ILE A 218 9.68 14.13 1.34
N LEU A 219 9.37 13.47 0.22
CA LEU A 219 10.35 13.17 -0.83
C LEU A 219 10.80 14.39 -1.63
N ALA A 220 10.02 15.48 -1.61
CA ALA A 220 10.43 16.77 -2.19
C ALA A 220 11.54 17.46 -1.39
N ARG A 221 11.77 17.05 -0.14
CA ARG A 221 12.79 17.66 0.73
C ARG A 221 14.19 17.23 0.33
N SER A 222 15.15 18.15 0.48
CA SER A 222 16.58 17.91 0.23
C SER A 222 17.40 17.76 1.51
N ASP A 223 16.79 17.92 2.69
CA ASP A 223 17.46 17.95 3.99
C ASP A 223 17.25 16.67 4.83
N ILE A 224 16.66 15.63 4.22
CA ILE A 224 16.49 14.31 4.83
C ILE A 224 17.40 13.30 4.13
N GLU A 225 17.74 12.22 4.84
CA GLU A 225 18.57 11.11 4.36
C GLU A 225 17.78 9.81 4.21
N VAL A 226 16.61 9.70 4.85
CA VAL A 226 15.72 8.54 4.76
C VAL A 226 14.28 8.96 5.01
N ALA A 227 13.35 8.37 4.26
CA ALA A 227 11.92 8.57 4.43
C ALA A 227 11.26 7.35 5.08
N VAL A 228 10.45 7.55 6.12
CA VAL A 228 9.70 6.50 6.82
C VAL A 228 8.20 6.81 6.68
N LEU A 229 7.54 6.11 5.77
CA LEU A 229 6.24 6.51 5.26
C LEU A 229 5.15 5.53 5.71
N GLU A 230 4.28 5.98 6.61
CA GLU A 230 3.03 5.28 6.89
C GLU A 230 2.08 5.38 5.69
N THR A 231 1.58 4.24 5.25
CA THR A 231 0.67 4.13 4.10
C THR A 231 -0.60 3.40 4.53
N ALA A 232 -1.69 4.16 4.72
CA ALA A 232 -2.97 3.60 5.12
C ALA A 232 -3.75 3.05 3.94
N ARG A 233 -4.79 2.28 4.26
CA ARG A 233 -5.71 1.70 3.28
C ARG A 233 -6.38 2.78 2.41
N GLY A 234 -6.78 3.89 3.03
CA GLY A 234 -7.41 5.02 2.33
C GLY A 234 -6.54 5.54 1.20
N GLY A 235 -5.26 5.85 1.47
CA GLY A 235 -4.29 6.26 0.45
C GLY A 235 -4.15 5.25 -0.68
N LEU A 236 -3.97 3.97 -0.36
CA LEU A 236 -3.79 2.90 -1.35
C LEU A 236 -4.98 2.71 -2.28
N VAL A 237 -6.21 2.73 -1.74
CA VAL A 237 -7.43 2.51 -2.53
C VAL A 237 -7.82 3.78 -3.31
N LEU A 238 -7.63 4.96 -2.72
CA LEU A 238 -8.04 6.22 -3.33
C LEU A 238 -7.06 6.74 -4.38
N ARG A 239 -5.76 6.51 -4.19
CA ARG A 239 -4.72 7.14 -5.03
C ARG A 239 -3.55 6.21 -5.36
N GLY A 240 -3.40 5.08 -4.66
CA GLY A 240 -2.24 4.21 -4.79
C GLY A 240 -1.08 4.67 -3.91
N VAL A 241 0.14 4.28 -4.28
CA VAL A 241 1.39 4.69 -3.62
C VAL A 241 2.00 5.89 -4.35
N GLY A 242 2.49 6.89 -3.61
CA GLY A 242 3.05 8.13 -4.17
C GLY A 242 4.50 8.03 -4.66
N TYR A 243 5.05 6.83 -4.79
CA TYR A 243 6.44 6.58 -5.19
C TYR A 243 6.55 5.22 -5.89
N GLU A 244 7.61 5.05 -6.69
CA GLU A 244 7.79 3.89 -7.55
C GLU A 244 8.21 2.62 -6.80
N SER A 245 9.21 2.72 -5.93
CA SER A 245 9.69 1.59 -5.14
C SER A 245 10.16 2.03 -3.75
N ASN A 246 10.45 1.05 -2.89
CA ASN A 246 11.06 1.26 -1.57
C ASN A 246 12.17 0.23 -1.31
N GLU A 247 13.10 0.58 -0.42
CA GLU A 247 14.20 -0.29 0.03
C GLU A 247 13.71 -1.27 1.09
N ALA A 248 12.77 -0.84 1.92
CA ALA A 248 12.14 -1.70 2.90
C ALA A 248 10.63 -1.47 3.00
N SER A 249 9.89 -2.54 3.27
CA SER A 249 8.49 -2.46 3.65
C SER A 249 8.18 -3.30 4.87
N VAL A 250 7.21 -2.86 5.67
CA VAL A 250 6.73 -3.56 6.87
C VAL A 250 5.22 -3.70 6.79
N LEU A 251 4.73 -4.94 6.90
CA LEU A 251 3.29 -5.24 6.97
C LEU A 251 2.98 -5.86 8.34
N THR A 252 2.24 -5.12 9.18
CA THR A 252 2.08 -5.47 10.61
C THR A 252 1.01 -6.53 10.88
N ASN A 253 -0.21 -6.33 10.41
CA ASN A 253 -1.35 -7.25 10.58
C ASN A 253 -2.51 -6.81 9.67
N VAL A 254 -3.48 -7.70 9.48
CA VAL A 254 -4.74 -7.45 8.78
C VAL A 254 -5.89 -7.97 9.63
N SER A 255 -6.58 -7.05 10.30
CA SER A 255 -7.81 -7.33 11.04
C SER A 255 -8.98 -6.55 10.45
N SER A 256 -10.21 -6.92 10.87
CA SER A 256 -11.43 -6.25 10.44
C SER A 256 -11.38 -4.78 10.81
N ASP A 257 -11.30 -3.94 9.80
CA ASP A 257 -11.26 -2.50 9.90
C ASP A 257 -11.75 -1.93 8.58
N HIS A 258 -12.74 -1.05 8.64
CA HIS A 258 -13.28 -0.37 7.46
C HIS A 258 -13.72 -1.29 6.30
N LEU A 259 -14.17 -2.51 6.60
CA LEU A 259 -14.78 -3.41 5.60
C LEU A 259 -16.09 -2.81 5.05
N ASP A 260 -16.47 -3.23 3.84
CA ASP A 260 -17.61 -2.72 3.05
C ASP A 260 -17.50 -1.25 2.60
N LEU A 261 -16.35 -0.60 2.79
CA LEU A 261 -16.07 0.71 2.23
C LEU A 261 -15.30 0.58 0.92
N GLN A 262 -15.63 1.41 -0.08
CA GLN A 262 -14.85 1.56 -1.33
C GLN A 262 -14.52 0.21 -2.05
N GLY A 263 -15.46 -0.73 -2.07
CA GLY A 263 -15.35 -2.00 -2.81
C GLY A 263 -14.43 -3.06 -2.20
N ILE A 264 -14.09 -2.94 -0.91
CA ILE A 264 -13.31 -3.94 -0.17
C ILE A 264 -14.20 -4.53 0.93
N HIS A 265 -14.48 -5.82 0.85
CA HIS A 265 -15.45 -6.51 1.69
C HIS A 265 -14.84 -7.59 2.57
N THR A 266 -13.63 -8.07 2.25
CA THR A 266 -13.02 -9.21 2.95
C THR A 266 -11.61 -8.89 3.44
N LEU A 267 -11.16 -9.62 4.48
CA LEU A 267 -9.78 -9.48 4.98
C LEU A 267 -8.73 -9.83 3.94
N PRO A 268 -8.89 -10.89 3.11
CA PRO A 268 -8.00 -11.12 1.99
C PRO A 268 -7.86 -10.00 0.98
N GLU A 269 -8.96 -9.33 0.63
CA GLU A 269 -8.93 -8.17 -0.26
C GLU A 269 -8.18 -7.02 0.39
N LEU A 270 -8.43 -6.77 1.68
CA LEU A 270 -7.72 -5.78 2.47
C LEU A 270 -6.21 -6.08 2.54
N ALA A 271 -5.85 -7.34 2.72
CA ALA A 271 -4.46 -7.80 2.73
C ALA A 271 -3.80 -7.60 1.36
N GLU A 272 -4.49 -7.90 0.26
CA GLU A 272 -3.98 -7.66 -1.08
C GLU A 272 -3.72 -6.18 -1.34
N VAL A 273 -4.67 -5.30 -0.97
CA VAL A 273 -4.50 -3.84 -1.05
C VAL A 273 -3.26 -3.40 -0.28
N LYS A 274 -3.17 -3.74 1.02
CA LYS A 274 -2.04 -3.35 1.89
C LYS A 274 -0.71 -3.93 1.42
N SER A 275 -0.71 -5.13 0.82
CA SER A 275 0.50 -5.76 0.26
C SER A 275 1.12 -5.00 -0.93
N THR A 276 0.44 -3.98 -1.47
CA THR A 276 0.98 -3.15 -2.55
C THR A 276 2.33 -2.54 -2.19
N ILE A 277 2.51 -2.07 -0.95
CA ILE A 277 3.81 -1.53 -0.50
C ILE A 277 4.93 -2.58 -0.49
N CYS A 278 4.59 -3.86 -0.32
CA CYS A 278 5.53 -4.97 -0.33
C CYS A 278 5.88 -5.43 -1.76
N ARG A 279 4.89 -5.39 -2.67
CA ARG A 279 5.09 -5.77 -4.07
C ARG A 279 5.99 -4.79 -4.84
N ILE A 280 6.07 -3.54 -4.38
CA ILE A 280 6.98 -2.53 -4.94
C ILE A 280 8.34 -2.46 -4.24
N THR A 281 8.58 -3.26 -3.19
CA THR A 281 9.92 -3.32 -2.58
C THR A 281 10.92 -3.83 -3.61
N ARG A 282 12.06 -3.15 -3.71
CA ARG A 282 13.10 -3.47 -4.69
C ARG A 282 13.60 -4.91 -4.50
N PRO A 283 14.05 -5.61 -5.56
CA PRO A 283 14.53 -7.00 -5.45
C PRO A 283 15.69 -7.19 -4.45
N ASP A 284 16.54 -6.18 -4.29
CA ASP A 284 17.65 -6.13 -3.33
C ASP A 284 17.24 -5.59 -1.95
N GLY A 285 16.00 -5.12 -1.80
CA GLY A 285 15.41 -4.61 -0.56
C GLY A 285 14.86 -5.71 0.36
N TRP A 286 14.13 -5.28 1.40
CA TRP A 286 13.59 -6.15 2.45
C TRP A 286 12.09 -5.95 2.71
N VAL A 287 11.33 -7.03 2.68
CA VAL A 287 9.92 -7.08 3.08
C VAL A 287 9.82 -7.77 4.43
N VAL A 288 9.36 -7.05 5.44
CA VAL A 288 9.22 -7.50 6.82
C VAL A 288 7.76 -7.83 7.10
N LEU A 289 7.48 -9.11 7.34
CA LEU A 289 6.12 -9.65 7.45
C LEU A 289 5.87 -10.27 8.82
N ASN A 290 4.69 -10.01 9.38
CA ASN A 290 4.22 -10.71 10.56
C ASN A 290 3.89 -12.17 10.21
N ALA A 291 4.59 -13.12 10.83
CA ALA A 291 4.32 -14.54 10.68
C ALA A 291 3.15 -15.04 11.55
N ASP A 292 2.71 -14.25 12.54
CA ASP A 292 1.53 -14.56 13.38
C ASP A 292 0.21 -14.27 12.64
N ASP A 293 0.27 -13.50 11.54
CA ASP A 293 -0.88 -13.20 10.70
C ASP A 293 -0.80 -13.97 9.38
N PRO A 294 -1.70 -14.94 9.16
CA PRO A 294 -1.62 -15.79 7.98
C PRO A 294 -1.85 -15.07 6.64
N LEU A 295 -2.59 -13.96 6.62
CA LEU A 295 -2.80 -13.17 5.40
C LEU A 295 -1.55 -12.35 5.07
N VAL A 296 -0.88 -11.84 6.10
CA VAL A 296 0.37 -11.10 5.96
C VAL A 296 1.50 -12.02 5.51
N VAL A 297 1.72 -13.16 6.17
CA VAL A 297 2.82 -14.06 5.80
C VAL A 297 2.65 -14.67 4.40
N ALA A 298 1.41 -14.82 3.92
CA ALA A 298 1.13 -15.26 2.56
C ALA A 298 1.66 -14.29 1.49
N VAL A 299 1.86 -13.01 1.81
CA VAL A 299 2.45 -11.99 0.92
C VAL A 299 3.87 -12.35 0.49
N ALA A 300 4.61 -13.13 1.28
CA ALA A 300 5.95 -13.60 0.94
C ALA A 300 6.04 -14.29 -0.43
N ARG A 301 4.93 -14.90 -0.90
CA ARG A 301 4.87 -15.58 -2.22
C ARG A 301 4.67 -14.62 -3.40
N ARG A 302 4.38 -13.34 -3.13
CA ARG A 302 4.01 -12.32 -4.14
C ARG A 302 5.06 -11.22 -4.31
N VAL A 303 6.18 -11.30 -3.60
CA VAL A 303 7.26 -10.31 -3.63
C VAL A 303 8.52 -10.88 -4.27
N LYS A 304 9.35 -10.00 -4.85
CA LYS A 304 10.66 -10.36 -5.42
C LYS A 304 11.83 -10.01 -4.50
N ALA A 305 11.58 -9.17 -3.50
CA ALA A 305 12.54 -8.73 -2.50
C ALA A 305 12.92 -9.85 -1.52
N ASN A 306 13.95 -9.61 -0.72
CA ASN A 306 14.27 -10.47 0.42
C ASN A 306 13.14 -10.41 1.44
N VAL A 307 12.79 -11.55 2.04
CA VAL A 307 11.75 -11.63 3.07
C VAL A 307 12.40 -11.80 4.43
N ALA A 308 11.97 -10.99 5.40
CA ALA A 308 12.20 -11.21 6.81
C ALA A 308 10.86 -11.42 7.53
N LEU A 309 10.82 -12.35 8.47
CA LEU A 309 9.63 -12.62 9.28
C LEU A 309 9.78 -12.08 10.69
N PHE A 310 8.68 -11.69 11.33
CA PHE A 310 8.66 -11.51 12.78
C PHE A 310 7.50 -12.25 13.42
N THR A 311 7.65 -12.69 14.66
CA THR A 311 6.63 -13.47 15.38
C THR A 311 6.83 -13.35 16.88
N LEU A 312 5.71 -13.37 17.62
CA LEU A 312 5.69 -13.51 19.08
C LEU A 312 5.76 -14.97 19.54
N GLU A 313 5.55 -15.95 18.65
CA GLU A 313 5.69 -17.38 18.95
C GLU A 313 7.17 -17.83 19.04
N GLY A 314 8.11 -16.96 18.64
CA GLY A 314 9.54 -17.25 18.71
C GLY A 314 9.94 -18.44 17.84
N THR A 315 10.72 -19.36 18.41
CA THR A 315 11.22 -20.58 17.74
C THR A 315 10.15 -21.64 17.52
N GLU A 316 9.00 -21.56 18.18
CA GLU A 316 7.93 -22.54 18.06
C GLU A 316 7.19 -22.42 16.72
N SER A 317 7.18 -21.23 16.12
CA SER A 317 6.52 -20.98 14.83
C SER A 317 7.10 -21.88 13.72
N ALA A 318 6.28 -22.83 13.25
CA ALA A 318 6.67 -23.74 12.17
C ALA A 318 7.03 -23.00 10.88
N ILE A 319 6.35 -21.87 10.61
CA ILE A 319 6.63 -21.02 9.45
C ILE A 319 8.01 -20.40 9.57
N VAL A 320 8.37 -19.88 10.74
CA VAL A 320 9.69 -19.28 10.95
C VAL A 320 10.80 -20.32 10.96
N ARG A 321 10.61 -21.48 11.58
CA ARG A 321 11.60 -22.58 11.50
C ARG A 321 11.90 -22.97 10.05
N ARG A 322 10.87 -23.13 9.22
CA ARG A 322 11.05 -23.42 7.79
C ARG A 322 11.72 -22.27 7.03
N HIS A 323 11.41 -21.03 7.38
CA HIS A 323 12.02 -19.86 6.77
C HIS A 323 13.51 -19.77 7.10
N ARG A 324 13.88 -19.93 8.37
CA ARG A 324 15.27 -19.96 8.85
C ARG A 324 16.08 -21.11 8.28
N GLY A 325 15.51 -22.31 8.20
CA GLY A 325 16.17 -23.47 7.58
C GLY A 325 16.49 -23.29 6.08
N ARG A 326 15.98 -22.22 5.45
CA ARG A 326 16.30 -21.80 4.07
C ARG A 326 17.24 -20.59 4.02
N GLY A 327 17.89 -20.24 5.14
CA GLY A 327 18.72 -19.05 5.27
C GLY A 327 17.93 -17.75 5.41
N GLY A 328 16.63 -17.82 5.69
CA GLY A 328 15.77 -16.64 5.84
C GLY A 328 16.09 -15.85 7.12
N ARG A 329 15.74 -14.55 7.11
CA ARG A 329 15.90 -13.66 8.26
C ARG A 329 14.63 -13.63 9.10
N ALA A 330 14.76 -13.65 10.42
CA ALA A 330 13.63 -13.50 11.33
C ALA A 330 13.97 -12.61 12.53
N TYR A 331 12.95 -11.95 13.08
CA TYR A 331 13.01 -11.22 14.34
C TYR A 331 12.11 -11.91 15.34
N LEU A 332 12.69 -12.37 16.45
CA LEU A 332 12.05 -13.29 17.39
C LEU A 332 12.15 -12.79 18.82
N VAL A 333 11.27 -13.28 19.69
CA VAL A 333 11.48 -13.27 21.13
C VAL A 333 11.98 -14.65 21.55
N VAL A 334 13.16 -14.70 22.17
CA VAL A 334 13.75 -15.91 22.77
C VAL A 334 14.16 -15.57 24.19
N ASP A 335 13.62 -16.29 25.18
CA ASP A 335 13.90 -16.09 26.62
C ASP A 335 13.81 -14.61 27.05
N GLY A 336 12.69 -13.95 26.70
CA GLY A 336 12.46 -12.55 27.04
C GLY A 336 13.37 -11.55 26.32
N THR A 337 14.09 -11.98 25.27
CA THR A 337 15.03 -11.14 24.50
C THR A 337 14.60 -11.06 23.04
N LEU A 338 14.59 -9.85 22.48
CA LEU A 338 14.46 -9.63 21.04
C LEU A 338 15.78 -10.03 20.36
N ILE A 339 15.70 -10.86 19.33
CA ILE A 339 16.86 -11.29 18.54
C ILE A 339 16.63 -11.07 17.04
N GLU A 340 17.71 -10.90 16.30
CA GLU A 340 17.75 -11.13 14.84
C GLU A 340 18.33 -12.54 14.61
N ALA A 341 17.58 -13.38 13.89
CA ALA A 341 18.06 -14.64 13.36
C ALA A 341 18.31 -14.47 11.85
N ASN A 342 19.49 -14.82 11.37
CA ASN A 342 19.82 -14.87 9.93
C ASN A 342 20.26 -16.30 9.59
N GLY A 343 19.32 -17.11 9.11
CA GLY A 343 19.47 -18.56 9.10
C GLY A 343 19.64 -19.12 10.51
N GLU A 344 20.77 -19.78 10.74
CA GLU A 344 21.17 -20.33 12.04
C GLU A 344 21.86 -19.31 12.96
N LYS A 345 22.36 -18.19 12.41
CA LYS A 345 23.06 -17.19 13.21
C LYS A 345 22.06 -16.33 13.96
N GLU A 346 22.06 -16.41 15.28
CA GLU A 346 21.27 -15.55 16.15
C GLU A 346 22.12 -14.44 16.75
N THR A 347 21.56 -13.23 16.82
CA THR A 347 22.22 -12.05 17.41
C THR A 347 21.22 -11.34 18.31
N ARG A 348 21.59 -11.17 19.59
CA ARG A 348 20.77 -10.48 20.58
C ARG A 348 20.64 -8.99 20.22
N ILE A 349 19.42 -8.47 20.27
CA ILE A 349 19.13 -7.04 20.11
C ILE A 349 19.01 -6.41 21.50
N VAL A 350 17.92 -6.73 22.22
CA VAL A 350 17.58 -6.08 23.50
C VAL A 350 16.63 -6.97 24.30
N GLU A 351 16.72 -6.94 25.62
CA GLU A 351 15.72 -7.57 26.48
C GLU A 351 14.38 -6.85 26.34
N VAL A 352 13.27 -7.60 26.22
CA VAL A 352 11.92 -7.04 26.09
C VAL A 352 11.65 -6.02 27.19
N ALA A 353 12.03 -6.34 28.44
CA ALA A 353 11.81 -5.47 29.59
C ALA A 353 12.54 -4.13 29.54
N ARG A 354 13.57 -4.00 28.70
CA ARG A 354 14.32 -2.76 28.49
C ARG A 354 13.75 -1.89 27.37
N VAL A 355 12.74 -2.36 26.65
CA VAL A 355 12.02 -1.59 25.61
C VAL A 355 10.80 -0.94 26.27
N PRO A 356 10.80 0.39 26.52
CA PRO A 356 9.81 1.03 27.39
C PRO A 356 8.34 0.83 26.96
N ILE A 357 8.07 0.87 25.65
CA ILE A 357 6.71 0.71 25.10
C ILE A 357 6.09 -0.67 25.36
N THR A 358 6.89 -1.66 25.75
CA THR A 358 6.41 -3.01 26.01
C THR A 358 5.83 -3.17 27.42
N ILE A 359 6.06 -2.19 28.32
CA ILE A 359 5.70 -2.27 29.74
C ILE A 359 6.20 -3.58 30.35
N GLY A 360 7.52 -3.83 30.32
CA GLY A 360 8.09 -5.07 30.85
C GLY A 360 7.69 -6.32 30.07
N GLY A 361 7.20 -6.17 28.82
CA GLY A 361 6.68 -7.27 27.99
C GLY A 361 5.18 -7.54 28.13
N LEU A 362 4.46 -6.83 29.01
CA LEU A 362 3.01 -6.99 29.18
C LEU A 362 2.23 -6.55 27.92
N ALA A 363 2.68 -5.49 27.25
CA ALA A 363 2.08 -5.00 26.02
C ALA A 363 2.59 -5.82 24.82
N ARG A 364 2.06 -7.04 24.65
CA ARG A 364 2.49 -7.99 23.59
C ARG A 364 2.45 -7.39 22.17
N HIS A 365 1.46 -6.55 21.87
CA HIS A 365 1.37 -5.88 20.57
C HIS A 365 2.55 -4.91 20.33
N ASN A 366 3.08 -4.28 21.39
CA ASN A 366 4.25 -3.42 21.28
C ASN A 366 5.55 -4.21 21.23
N VAL A 367 5.59 -5.43 21.75
CA VAL A 367 6.68 -6.38 21.47
C VAL A 367 6.71 -6.71 19.97
N ALA A 368 5.55 -6.99 19.37
CA ALA A 368 5.45 -7.23 17.93
C ALA A 368 5.83 -5.98 17.10
N ASN A 369 5.39 -4.79 17.52
CA ASN A 369 5.79 -3.53 16.88
C ASN A 369 7.31 -3.29 16.96
N ALA A 370 7.95 -3.64 18.09
CA ALA A 370 9.40 -3.52 18.23
C ALA A 370 10.16 -4.49 17.31
N LEU A 371 9.70 -5.74 17.16
CA LEU A 371 10.27 -6.69 16.19
C LEU A 371 10.10 -6.20 14.74
N ALA A 372 8.92 -5.69 14.40
CA ALA A 372 8.63 -5.12 13.09
C ALA A 372 9.52 -3.90 12.79
N ALA A 373 9.71 -3.02 13.77
CA ALA A 373 10.55 -1.84 13.66
C ALA A 373 12.04 -2.19 13.55
N ALA A 374 12.51 -3.19 14.30
CA ALA A 374 13.86 -3.74 14.14
C ALA A 374 14.08 -4.20 12.69
N GLY A 375 13.12 -4.96 12.14
CA GLY A 375 13.17 -5.39 10.74
C GLY A 375 13.20 -4.24 9.74
N GLY A 376 12.31 -3.26 9.89
CA GLY A 376 12.24 -2.11 8.99
C GLY A 376 13.52 -1.28 8.99
N ALA A 377 14.07 -0.97 10.17
CA ALA A 377 15.30 -0.20 10.30
C ALA A 377 16.53 -0.96 9.77
N ARG A 378 16.62 -2.27 10.03
CA ARG A 378 17.67 -3.14 9.45
C ARG A 378 17.59 -3.21 7.92
N GLY A 379 16.39 -3.15 7.36
CA GLY A 379 16.15 -3.13 5.91
C GLY A 379 16.80 -1.95 5.18
N VAL A 380 17.03 -0.84 5.89
CA VAL A 380 17.75 0.35 5.37
C VAL A 380 19.11 0.57 6.02
N GLY A 381 19.70 -0.49 6.58
CA GLY A 381 21.11 -0.51 6.97
C GLY A 381 21.43 -0.07 8.40
N ALA A 382 20.44 0.16 9.27
CA ALA A 382 20.72 0.34 10.70
C ALA A 382 21.48 -0.87 11.26
N THR A 383 22.43 -0.69 12.17
CA THR A 383 23.13 -1.80 12.84
C THR A 383 22.30 -2.38 13.99
N ILE A 384 22.61 -3.60 14.43
CA ILE A 384 21.94 -4.19 15.62
C ILE A 384 22.11 -3.30 16.86
N ALA A 385 23.28 -2.68 17.02
CA ALA A 385 23.53 -1.73 18.11
C ALA A 385 22.61 -0.51 18.03
N GLN A 386 22.50 0.12 16.85
CA GLN A 386 21.60 1.25 16.64
C GLN A 386 20.13 0.89 16.87
N VAL A 387 19.69 -0.30 16.44
CA VAL A 387 18.34 -0.81 16.70
C VAL A 387 18.12 -0.99 18.20
N ARG A 388 19.05 -1.64 18.91
CA ARG A 388 18.98 -1.81 20.37
C ARG A 388 18.89 -0.46 21.09
N ASP A 389 19.76 0.47 20.73
CA ASP A 389 19.86 1.76 21.41
C ASP A 389 18.58 2.59 21.18
N GLY A 390 18.09 2.64 19.94
CA GLY A 390 16.81 3.30 19.62
C GLY A 390 15.58 2.64 20.27
N LEU A 391 15.49 1.32 20.31
CA LEU A 391 14.39 0.62 21.01
C LEU A 391 14.43 0.87 22.53
N THR A 392 15.62 1.07 23.10
CA THR A 392 15.81 1.33 24.53
C THR A 392 15.45 2.78 24.88
N ASP A 393 15.75 3.76 24.02
CA ASP A 393 15.45 5.18 24.25
C ASP A 393 13.99 5.56 23.98
N PHE A 394 13.30 4.85 23.09
CA PHE A 394 11.95 5.22 22.68
C PHE A 394 10.91 5.06 23.82
N ALA A 395 10.49 6.20 24.38
CA ALA A 395 9.47 6.27 25.42
C ALA A 395 8.06 6.60 24.86
N PRO A 396 6.98 5.94 25.33
CA PRO A 396 5.60 6.22 24.95
C PRO A 396 5.09 7.51 25.61
N SER A 397 5.64 8.65 25.20
CA SER A 397 5.29 9.99 25.71
C SER A 397 4.20 10.66 24.85
N ALA A 398 3.53 11.66 25.42
CA ALA A 398 2.55 12.46 24.68
C ALA A 398 3.20 13.23 23.53
N GLU A 399 4.48 13.59 23.65
CA GLU A 399 5.23 14.30 22.61
C GLU A 399 5.66 13.37 21.48
N ARG A 400 6.20 12.18 21.81
CA ARG A 400 6.76 11.26 20.80
C ARG A 400 5.76 10.30 20.19
N SER A 401 4.70 9.92 20.91
CA SER A 401 3.67 8.99 20.43
C SER A 401 2.31 9.28 21.08
N PRO A 402 1.69 10.43 20.79
CA PRO A 402 0.43 10.84 21.39
C PRO A 402 -0.67 9.79 21.14
N GLY A 403 -1.38 9.42 22.20
CA GLY A 403 -2.48 8.46 22.16
C GLY A 403 -2.06 7.02 21.88
N ARG A 404 -0.77 6.67 21.98
CA ARG A 404 -0.28 5.29 21.76
C ARG A 404 0.27 4.71 23.05
N LEU A 405 -0.60 4.07 23.81
CA LEU A 405 -0.30 3.45 25.10
C LEU A 405 0.42 4.40 26.08
N ASN A 406 0.03 5.67 26.10
CA ASN A 406 0.63 6.65 27.01
C ASN A 406 0.17 6.39 28.45
N LEU A 407 1.13 6.29 29.37
CA LEU A 407 0.91 6.02 30.79
C LEU A 407 1.09 7.30 31.62
N PHE A 408 0.05 7.69 32.34
CA PHE A 408 0.08 8.82 33.26
C PHE A 408 -0.17 8.34 34.69
N ARG A 409 0.65 8.80 35.63
CA ARG A 409 0.42 8.55 37.06
C ARG A 409 -0.27 9.77 37.67
N LEU A 410 -1.49 9.58 38.17
CA LEU A 410 -2.28 10.60 38.87
C LEU A 410 -2.48 10.16 40.33
N GLY A 411 -1.53 10.53 41.19
CA GLY A 411 -1.47 10.03 42.57
C GLY A 411 -1.30 8.51 42.59
N ALA A 412 -2.24 7.81 43.25
CA ALA A 412 -2.27 6.35 43.31
C ALA A 412 -2.88 5.66 42.07
N ARG A 413 -3.41 6.43 41.12
CA ARG A 413 -4.06 5.90 39.90
C ARG A 413 -3.09 5.92 38.74
N VAL A 414 -3.18 4.88 37.90
CA VAL A 414 -2.53 4.84 36.58
C VAL A 414 -3.62 5.04 35.54
N VAL A 415 -3.43 6.02 34.66
CA VAL A 415 -4.31 6.29 33.52
C VAL A 415 -3.56 5.90 32.26
N ILE A 416 -4.23 5.13 31.40
CA ILE A 416 -3.72 4.71 30.10
C ILE A 416 -4.56 5.40 29.03
N VAL A 417 -3.90 6.08 28.10
CA VAL A 417 -4.52 6.66 26.91
C VAL A 417 -4.02 5.89 25.69
N ASP A 418 -4.93 5.28 24.94
CA ASP A 418 -4.62 4.45 23.77
C ASP A 418 -5.70 4.63 22.68
N PHE A 419 -5.29 4.55 21.41
CA PHE A 419 -6.13 4.77 20.22
C PHE A 419 -6.24 3.53 19.35
#